data_AF-A0A2N7DJI2-F1
#
_entry.id   AF-A0A2N7DJI2-F1
#
_cell.length_a   1.000
_cell.length_b   1.000
_cell.length_c   1.000
_cell.angle_alpha   90.00
_cell.angle_beta   90.00
_cell.angle_gamma   90.00
#
_symmetry.space_group_name_H-M   'P 1'
#
loop_
_entity.id
_entity.type
_entity.pdbx_description
1 polymer ?
#
loop_
_entity_poly.entity_id
_entity_poly.type
_entity_poly.pdbx_seq_one_letter_code
_entity_poly.pdbx_strand_id
1 'polypeptide(L)'
;MQNDKKKVDYLNNLAQLSLTKKWILFTAECDRPSKQNLKKHAIQYDYIIHMKRSLQLSEADVVEKAIRTGTASAIVASDRVSYLSQRHLHRLAIIHHCEVFFIPAKVYSVH
;
A
#
# COMPACT_ATOMS: atom_id res chain seq x y z
N MET A 1 -17.59 6.23 11.52
CA MET A 1 -16.69 7.07 12.34
C MET A 1 -15.30 6.45 12.56
N GLN A 2 -15.15 5.20 13.02
CA GLN A 2 -13.80 4.59 13.20
C GLN A 2 -13.05 4.33 11.87
N ASN A 3 -13.76 3.96 10.79
CA ASN A 3 -13.14 3.69 9.49
C ASN A 3 -12.58 4.94 8.82
N ASP A 4 -13.25 6.09 8.97
CA ASP A 4 -12.81 7.36 8.40
C ASP A 4 -11.54 7.87 9.08
N LYS A 5 -11.42 7.68 10.40
CA LYS A 5 -10.21 8.03 11.15
C LYS A 5 -9.01 7.20 10.70
N LYS A 6 -9.15 5.86 10.65
CA LYS A 6 -8.10 4.96 10.12
C LYS A 6 -7.69 5.33 8.69
N LYS A 7 -8.65 5.76 7.87
CA LYS A 7 -8.41 6.22 6.49
C LYS A 7 -7.57 7.48 6.44
N VAL A 8 -7.88 8.47 7.27
CA VAL A 8 -7.12 9.72 7.37
C VAL A 8 -5.71 9.47 7.91
N ASP A 9 -5.59 8.60 8.91
CA ASP A 9 -4.32 8.29 9.55
C ASP A 9 -3.31 7.68 8.56
N TYR A 10 -3.71 6.70 7.73
CA TYR A 10 -2.78 6.13 6.75
C TYR A 10 -2.42 7.12 5.63
N LEU A 11 -3.34 7.98 5.20
CA LEU A 11 -3.06 8.98 4.16
C LEU A 11 -2.04 10.01 4.65
N ASN A 12 -2.12 10.40 5.92
CA ASN A 12 -1.12 11.26 6.55
C ASN A 12 0.25 10.56 6.64
N ASN A 13 0.29 9.28 7.01
CA ASN A 13 1.54 8.50 7.00
C ASN A 13 2.12 8.41 5.58
N LEU A 14 1.29 8.12 4.58
CA LEU A 14 1.72 8.09 3.17
C LEU A 14 2.27 9.44 2.70
N ALA A 15 1.69 10.56 3.14
CA ALA A 15 2.21 11.88 2.81
C ALA A 15 3.65 12.05 3.30
N GLN A 16 3.93 11.67 4.56
CA GLN A 16 5.27 11.70 5.12
C GLN A 16 6.24 10.75 4.40
N LEU A 17 5.80 9.51 4.13
CA LEU A 17 6.61 8.50 3.44
C LEU A 17 6.92 8.90 1.99
N SER A 18 6.05 9.67 1.35
CA SER A 18 6.26 10.17 -0.01
C SER A 18 7.40 11.20 -0.11
N LEU A 19 7.73 11.89 0.98
CA LEU A 19 8.82 12.88 1.03
C LEU A 19 10.21 12.22 1.03
N THR A 20 10.29 10.93 1.35
CA THR A 20 11.54 10.17 1.42
C THR A 20 12.16 9.89 0.03
N LYS A 21 11.49 10.28 -1.07
CA LYS A 21 11.88 10.02 -2.47
C LYS A 21 12.04 8.52 -2.81
N LYS A 22 11.49 7.63 -1.98
CA LYS A 22 11.32 6.21 -2.28
C LYS A 22 9.92 5.94 -2.82
N TRP A 23 9.76 4.79 -3.48
CA TRP A 23 8.47 4.43 -4.06
C TRP A 23 7.40 4.16 -2.99
N ILE A 24 6.17 4.56 -3.30
CA ILE A 24 4.95 4.07 -2.67
C ILE A 24 4.29 3.13 -3.67
N LEU A 25 4.19 1.85 -3.30
CA LEU A 25 3.65 0.82 -4.17
C LEU A 25 2.21 0.50 -3.78
N PHE A 26 1.31 0.46 -4.74
CA PHE A 26 -0.04 -0.10 -4.57
C PHE A 26 -0.08 -1.46 -5.26
N THR A 27 -0.59 -2.48 -4.58
CA THR A 27 -0.91 -3.79 -5.20
C THR A 27 -2.13 -3.66 -6.12
N ALA A 28 -2.33 -4.63 -7.01
CA ALA A 28 -3.41 -4.58 -7.98
C ALA A 28 -4.79 -4.83 -7.37
N GLU A 29 -4.82 -5.40 -6.17
CA GLU A 29 -6.01 -5.78 -5.43
C GLU A 29 -6.62 -4.61 -4.65
N CYS A 30 -5.95 -3.45 -4.60
CA CYS A 30 -6.47 -2.24 -3.97
C CYS A 30 -6.60 -1.07 -4.95
N ASP A 31 -7.50 -0.13 -4.65
CA ASP A 31 -7.67 1.04 -5.50
C ASP A 31 -6.57 2.08 -5.27
N ARG A 32 -5.91 2.49 -6.36
CA ARG A 32 -5.04 3.66 -6.33
C ARG A 32 -5.88 4.92 -6.09
N PRO A 33 -5.59 5.74 -5.06
CA PRO A 33 -6.27 7.01 -4.87
C PRO A 33 -6.13 7.91 -6.10
N SER A 34 -7.17 8.67 -6.42
CA SER A 34 -7.15 9.60 -7.55
C SER A 34 -6.08 10.69 -7.34
N LYS A 35 -5.57 11.28 -8.43
CA LYS A 35 -4.61 12.40 -8.37
C LYS A 35 -5.11 13.54 -7.48
N GLN A 36 -6.40 13.86 -7.54
CA GLN A 36 -7.01 14.90 -6.71
C GLN A 36 -6.97 14.54 -5.22
N ASN A 37 -7.27 13.28 -4.88
CA ASN A 37 -7.22 12.81 -3.49
C ASN A 37 -5.78 12.83 -2.96
N LEU A 38 -4.80 12.39 -3.76
CA LEU A 38 -3.39 12.45 -3.40
C LEU A 38 -2.90 13.89 -3.16
N LYS A 39 -3.27 14.82 -4.05
CA LYS A 39 -2.95 16.25 -3.88
C LYS A 39 -3.58 16.85 -2.61
N LYS A 40 -4.83 16.50 -2.31
CA LYS A 40 -5.54 16.98 -1.11
C LYS A 40 -4.80 16.61 0.18
N HIS A 41 -4.11 15.47 0.19
CA HIS A 41 -3.34 14.96 1.32
C HIS A 41 -1.83 15.24 1.20
N ALA A 42 -1.40 16.10 0.27
CA ALA A 42 0.01 16.45 0.03
C ALA A 42 0.94 15.24 -0.26
N ILE A 43 0.40 14.17 -0.83
CA ILE A 43 1.18 12.99 -1.21
C ILE A 43 1.87 13.25 -2.55
N GLN A 44 3.20 13.07 -2.60
CA GLN A 44 4.00 13.23 -3.83
C GLN A 44 3.64 12.15 -4.85
N TYR A 45 2.91 12.53 -5.90
CA TYR A 45 2.39 11.60 -6.90
C TYR A 45 3.49 10.91 -7.72
N ASP A 46 4.61 11.60 -7.94
CA ASP A 46 5.69 11.14 -8.83
C ASP A 46 6.39 9.88 -8.34
N TYR A 47 6.24 9.56 -7.05
CA TYR A 47 6.79 8.36 -6.42
C TYR A 47 5.75 7.26 -6.20
N ILE A 48 4.60 7.30 -6.90
CA ILE A 48 3.56 6.28 -6.76
C ILE A 48 3.50 5.35 -7.98
N ILE A 49 3.71 4.06 -7.72
CA ILE A 49 3.51 2.99 -8.70
C ILE A 49 2.30 2.17 -8.28
N HIS A 50 1.41 1.90 -9.23
CA HIS A 50 0.36 0.89 -9.07
C HIS A 50 0.76 -0.34 -9.87
N MET A 51 1.00 -1.43 -9.15
CA MET A 51 1.48 -2.68 -9.73
C MET A 51 0.37 -3.36 -10.54
N LYS A 52 0.76 -4.08 -11.59
CA LYS A 52 -0.14 -5.04 -12.24
C LYS A 52 -0.23 -6.31 -11.41
N ARG A 53 -1.37 -6.97 -11.49
CA ARG A 53 -1.60 -8.25 -10.81
C ARG A 53 -0.60 -9.29 -11.32
N SER A 54 -0.02 -10.06 -10.41
CA SER A 54 0.80 -11.22 -10.77
C SER A 54 -0.07 -12.41 -11.14
N LEU A 55 0.32 -13.16 -12.16
CA LEU A 55 -0.34 -14.42 -12.54
C LEU A 55 0.20 -15.63 -11.76
N GLN A 56 1.36 -15.48 -11.11
CA GLN A 56 2.08 -16.58 -10.45
C GLN A 56 2.19 -16.41 -8.94
N LEU A 57 2.03 -15.19 -8.45
CA LEU A 57 2.25 -14.85 -7.04
C LEU A 57 0.94 -14.39 -6.42
N SER A 58 0.72 -14.77 -5.16
CA SER A 58 -0.33 -14.16 -4.37
C SER A 58 0.01 -12.70 -4.06
N GLU A 59 -0.99 -11.93 -3.63
CA GLU A 59 -0.75 -10.55 -3.17
C GLU A 59 0.27 -10.52 -2.02
N ALA A 60 0.21 -11.48 -1.09
CA ALA A 60 1.16 -11.55 0.01
C ALA A 60 2.60 -11.76 -0.48
N ASP A 61 2.82 -12.64 -1.46
CA ASP A 61 4.14 -12.87 -2.06
C ASP A 61 4.66 -11.63 -2.80
N VAL A 62 3.77 -10.89 -3.47
CA VAL A 62 4.10 -9.62 -4.14
C VAL A 62 4.55 -8.59 -3.10
N VAL A 63 3.81 -8.45 -2.00
CA VAL A 63 4.17 -7.53 -0.91
C VAL A 63 5.49 -7.95 -0.27
N GLU A 64 5.71 -9.22 0.03
CA GLU A 64 6.96 -9.70 0.59
C GLU A 64 8.16 -9.38 -0.31
N LYS A 65 8.05 -9.67 -1.62
CA LYS A 65 9.11 -9.33 -2.58
C LYS A 65 9.37 -7.83 -2.64
N ALA A 66 8.31 -7.03 -2.69
CA ALA A 66 8.42 -5.57 -2.72
C ALA A 66 9.06 -4.98 -1.45
N ILE A 67 8.83 -5.58 -0.28
CA ILE A 67 9.53 -5.19 0.95
C ILE A 67 11.03 -5.51 0.81
N ARG A 68 11.36 -6.72 0.37
CA ARG A 68 12.74 -7.22 0.28
C ARG A 68 13.59 -6.47 -0.75
N THR A 69 12.99 -5.86 -1.77
CA THR A 69 13.74 -5.05 -2.74
C THR A 69 14.29 -3.76 -2.13
N GLY A 70 13.73 -3.28 -1.00
CA GLY A 70 14.21 -2.08 -0.28
C GLY A 70 14.00 -0.76 -1.02
N THR A 71 13.29 -0.76 -2.14
CA THR A 71 13.08 0.41 -3.01
C THR A 71 11.84 1.22 -2.63
N ALA A 72 10.98 0.68 -1.77
CA ALA A 72 9.76 1.32 -1.32
C ALA A 72 9.88 1.84 0.11
N SER A 73 9.27 3.00 0.38
CA SER A 73 9.01 3.47 1.75
C SER A 73 7.64 3.00 2.25
N ALA A 74 6.70 2.73 1.35
CA ALA A 74 5.39 2.21 1.68
C ALA A 74 4.86 1.22 0.65
N ILE A 75 4.10 0.23 1.10
CA ILE A 75 3.32 -0.67 0.26
C ILE A 75 1.88 -0.68 0.76
N VAL A 76 0.94 -0.44 -0.15
CA VAL A 76 -0.50 -0.50 0.12
C VAL A 76 -1.03 -1.77 -0.52
N ALA A 77 -1.62 -2.62 0.29
CA ALA A 77 -2.17 -3.91 -0.08
C ALA A 77 -3.63 -4.03 0.37
N SER A 78 -4.33 -5.04 -0.13
CA SER A 78 -5.70 -5.33 0.25
C SER A 78 -5.78 -6.06 1.59
N ASP A 79 -6.85 -5.80 2.32
CA ASP A 79 -7.19 -6.50 3.57
C ASP A 79 -7.61 -7.96 3.37
N ARG A 80 -7.64 -8.47 2.12
CA ARG A 80 -7.84 -9.91 1.82
C ARG A 80 -6.60 -10.75 2.08
N VAL A 81 -5.43 -10.13 2.25
CA VAL A 81 -4.23 -10.83 2.72
C VAL A 81 -4.54 -11.43 4.11
N SER A 82 -4.25 -12.71 4.31
CA SER A 82 -4.59 -13.41 5.57
C SER A 82 -3.99 -12.71 6.79
N TYR A 83 -4.67 -12.77 7.94
CA TYR A 83 -4.19 -12.14 9.18
C TYR A 83 -2.76 -12.58 9.58
N LEU A 84 -2.44 -13.87 9.42
CA LEU A 84 -1.09 -14.39 9.68
C LEU A 84 -0.05 -13.76 8.74
N SER A 85 -0.38 -13.66 7.44
CA SER A 85 0.47 -13.00 6.45
C SER A 85 0.61 -11.51 6.74
N GLN A 86 -0.46 -10.79 7.08
CA GLN A 86 -0.39 -9.36 7.45
C GLN A 86 0.59 -9.14 8.60
N ARG A 87 0.50 -9.95 9.67
CA ARG A 87 1.39 -9.85 10.83
C ARG A 87 2.85 -10.17 10.47
N HIS A 88 3.09 -11.14 9.59
CA HIS A 88 4.42 -11.43 9.08
C HIS A 88 4.98 -10.25 8.27
N LEU A 89 4.20 -9.73 7.32
CA LEU A 89 4.58 -8.64 6.43
C LEU A 89 4.86 -7.34 7.19
N HIS A 90 4.06 -7.01 8.21
CA HIS A 90 4.35 -5.85 9.07
C HIS A 90 5.72 -5.97 9.77
N ARG A 91 6.05 -7.15 10.31
CA ARG A 91 7.35 -7.38 10.95
C ARG A 91 8.49 -7.27 9.94
N LEU A 92 8.32 -7.86 8.76
CA LEU A 92 9.31 -7.79 7.70
C LEU A 92 9.52 -6.34 7.23
N ALA A 93 8.44 -5.56 7.09
CA ALA A 93 8.50 -4.17 6.66
C ALA A 93 9.29 -3.30 7.65
N ILE A 94 9.10 -3.49 8.97
CA ILE A 94 9.88 -2.80 10.01
C ILE A 94 11.38 -3.05 9.82
N ILE A 95 11.79 -4.30 9.59
CA ILE A 95 13.20 -4.68 9.38
C ILE A 95 13.78 -3.97 8.15
N HIS A 96 12.98 -3.80 7.11
CA HIS A 96 13.39 -3.19 5.84
C HIS A 96 13.11 -1.67 5.75
N HIS A 97 12.74 -1.03 6.85
CA HIS A 97 12.38 0.40 6.91
C HIS A 97 11.29 0.79 5.88
N CYS A 98 10.27 -0.05 5.77
CA CYS A 98 9.09 0.14 4.94
C CYS A 98 7.84 0.07 5.84
N GLU A 99 6.77 0.78 5.46
CA GLU A 99 5.45 0.62 6.08
C GLU A 99 4.52 -0.14 5.15
N VAL A 100 3.64 -0.98 5.70
CA VAL A 100 2.63 -1.71 4.92
C VAL A 100 1.26 -1.32 5.43
N PHE A 101 0.37 -0.95 4.52
CA PHE A 101 -1.01 -0.59 4.83
C PHE A 101 -1.97 -1.58 4.17
N PHE A 102 -2.88 -2.15 4.95
CA PHE A 102 -3.95 -3.00 4.45
C PHE A 102 -5.25 -2.20 4.38
N ILE A 103 -5.81 -2.06 3.17
CA ILE A 103 -7.04 -1.30 2.89
C ILE A 103 -8.09 -2.19 2.24
N PRO A 104 -9.39 -1.81 2.27
CA PRO A 104 -10.42 -2.57 1.61
C PRO A 104 -10.06 -2.88 0.15
N ALA A 105 -10.16 -4.15 -0.22
CA ALA A 105 -9.91 -4.58 -1.58
C ALA A 105 -10.83 -3.87 -2.59
N LYS A 106 -10.32 -3.71 -3.81
CA LYS A 106 -11.09 -3.21 -4.94
C LYS A 106 -12.34 -4.06 -5.16
N VAL A 107 -13.49 -3.40 -5.21
CA VAL A 107 -14.77 -4.03 -5.54
C VAL A 107 -14.94 -4.01 -7.06
N TYR A 108 -14.92 -5.18 -7.70
CA TYR A 108 -15.27 -5.30 -9.10
C TYR A 108 -16.79 -5.39 -9.22
N SER A 109 -17.44 -4.31 -9.65
CA SER A 109 -18.85 -4.34 -10.04
C SER A 109 -18.96 -5.11 -11.34
N VAL A 110 -19.59 -6.29 -11.32
CA VAL A 110 -19.98 -7.01 -12.54
C VAL A 110 -21.02 -6.14 -13.25
N HIS A 111 -20.71 -5.67 -14.46
CA HIS A 111 -21.65 -5.00 -15.37
C HIS A 111 -22.17 -6.03 -16.36
#